data_AF-A0A9W7EW59-F1
#
_entry.id   AF-A0A9W7EW59-F1
#
_cell.length_a   1.000
_cell.length_b   1.000
_cell.length_c   1.000
_cell.angle_alpha   90.00
_cell.angle_beta   90.00
_cell.angle_gamma   90.00
#
_symmetry.space_group_name_H-M   'P 1'
#
loop_
_entity.id
_entity.type
_entity.pdbx_description
1 polymer ?
#
loop_
_entity_poly.entity_id
_entity_poly.type
_entity_poly.pdbx_seq_one_letter_code
_entity_poly.pdbx_strand_id
1 'polypeptide(L)'
;MRFASAVFLFSGGICAVSGSTICKEADEVPIQGLIPVSNGCSKPPGMSVEGEEDFTYCCDRHDSCYQTCGMDKKFCEDDFGKCMNAMCRTTFSSNSRCKGAAQMYKLGVSMFGGAPFQNMQDQACECVPSDKVVDEYESLYRKIYRSSDKNDEEQEEAVQKLKDKMDLLDGDGLRSFARDTFYKLLKKYDNAIRHEGWREGRSKIPKPVKEKKKKKKKEEL
;
A
#
# COMPACT_ATOMS: atom_id res chain seq x y z
N MET A 1 43.92 28.16 30.91
CA MET A 1 43.36 27.02 30.15
C MET A 1 41.91 26.85 30.58
N ARG A 2 40.95 27.24 29.74
CA ARG A 2 39.52 26.98 29.93
C ARG A 2 39.04 26.24 28.70
N PHE A 3 38.72 24.96 28.85
CA PHE A 3 38.09 24.15 27.82
C PHE A 3 36.59 24.44 27.86
N ALA A 4 36.04 25.00 26.78
CA ALA A 4 34.61 25.11 26.58
C ALA A 4 34.14 23.87 25.80
N SER A 5 33.42 22.98 26.47
CA SER A 5 32.72 21.85 25.84
C SER A 5 31.49 22.36 25.09
N ALA A 6 31.48 22.21 23.76
CA ALA A 6 30.30 22.43 22.95
C ALA A 6 29.40 21.19 23.01
N VAL A 7 28.25 21.33 23.66
CA VAL A 7 27.16 20.33 23.61
C VAL A 7 26.37 20.59 22.34
N PHE A 8 26.51 19.71 21.34
CA PHE A 8 25.63 19.68 20.18
C PHE A 8 24.28 19.09 20.58
N LEU A 9 23.28 19.96 20.73
CA LEU A 9 21.89 19.57 20.82
C LEU A 9 21.42 19.12 19.44
N PHE A 10 21.26 17.80 19.25
CA PHE A 10 20.49 17.27 18.13
C PHE A 10 19.00 17.55 18.39
N SER A 11 18.52 18.68 17.88
CA SER A 11 17.09 18.88 17.70
C SER A 11 16.60 17.87 16.65
N GLY A 12 15.94 16.81 17.13
CA GLY A 12 15.19 15.88 16.30
C GLY A 12 14.14 16.65 15.52
N GLY A 13 14.43 16.89 14.24
CA GLY A 13 13.50 17.46 13.29
C GLY A 13 12.36 16.47 13.05
N ILE A 14 11.16 16.88 13.45
CA ILE A 14 9.91 16.30 13.01
C ILE A 14 9.88 16.50 11.49
N CYS A 15 9.99 15.42 10.70
CA CYS A 15 9.62 15.46 9.28
C CYS A 15 8.10 15.58 9.19
N ALA A 16 7.60 16.79 9.42
CA ALA A 16 6.30 17.19 8.90
C ALA A 16 6.47 17.27 7.38
N VAL A 17 5.87 16.32 6.67
CA VAL A 17 5.67 16.45 5.23
C VAL A 17 4.66 17.58 5.07
N SER A 18 5.14 18.82 4.99
CA SER A 18 4.31 19.91 4.50
C SER A 18 4.00 19.56 3.05
N GLY A 19 2.71 19.48 2.71
CA GLY A 19 2.30 19.52 1.31
C GLY A 19 2.95 20.71 0.61
N SER A 20 3.22 20.56 -0.69
CA SER A 20 3.70 21.58 -1.65
C SER A 20 5.13 21.47 -2.22
N THR A 21 5.78 20.31 -2.27
CA THR A 21 7.09 20.19 -2.99
C THR A 21 7.21 19.08 -4.03
N ILE A 22 6.16 18.30 -4.28
CA ILE A 22 6.24 17.28 -5.35
C ILE A 22 6.04 17.90 -6.74
N CYS A 23 5.09 18.82 -6.87
CA CYS A 23 4.79 19.51 -8.14
C CYS A 23 5.40 20.91 -8.16
N LYS A 24 5.87 21.31 -9.34
CA LYS A 24 6.57 22.59 -9.54
C LYS A 24 5.59 23.73 -9.82
N GLU A 25 4.52 23.43 -10.56
CA GLU A 25 3.50 24.40 -10.92
C GLU A 25 2.39 24.48 -9.86
N ALA A 26 1.81 25.67 -9.70
CA ALA A 26 0.87 25.96 -8.62
C ALA A 26 -0.53 25.33 -8.81
N ASP A 27 -0.91 25.02 -10.05
CA ASP A 27 -2.18 24.40 -10.44
C ASP A 27 -2.09 22.88 -10.62
N GLU A 28 -0.87 22.33 -10.49
CA GLU A 28 -0.61 20.90 -10.53
C GLU A 28 -0.74 20.24 -9.15
N VAL A 29 -1.23 19.00 -9.17
CA VAL A 29 -1.31 18.16 -7.98
C VAL A 29 -0.71 16.79 -8.26
N PRO A 30 -0.03 16.19 -7.26
CA PRO A 30 0.52 14.85 -7.42
C PRO A 30 -0.62 13.83 -7.33
N ILE A 31 -0.71 12.97 -8.33
CA ILE A 31 -1.63 11.83 -8.39
C ILE A 31 -0.86 10.55 -8.69
N GLN A 32 -1.56 9.42 -8.69
CA GLN A 32 -0.98 8.16 -9.15
C GLN A 32 -0.69 8.24 -10.67
N GLY A 33 0.53 7.98 -11.11
CA GLY A 33 0.87 7.91 -12.53
C GLY A 33 0.79 6.50 -13.14
N LEU A 34 1.03 5.47 -12.32
CA LEU A 34 1.21 4.09 -12.81
C LEU A 34 0.49 3.03 -11.97
N ILE A 35 0.30 1.84 -12.55
CA ILE A 35 -0.12 0.66 -11.77
C ILE A 35 1.13 0.08 -11.07
N PRO A 36 1.11 -0.13 -9.74
CA PRO A 36 2.27 -0.62 -9.01
C PRO A 36 2.79 -1.96 -9.49
N VAL A 37 4.10 -2.14 -9.31
CA VAL A 37 4.82 -3.39 -9.53
C VAL A 37 5.28 -3.97 -8.19
N SER A 38 5.46 -5.29 -8.09
CA SER A 38 5.93 -5.96 -6.89
C SER A 38 7.20 -6.76 -7.17
N ASN A 39 8.14 -6.72 -6.24
CA ASN A 39 9.28 -7.65 -6.21
C ASN A 39 9.09 -8.75 -5.14
N GLY A 40 7.92 -8.80 -4.51
CA GLY A 40 7.56 -9.81 -3.52
C GLY A 40 8.28 -9.61 -2.19
N CYS A 41 8.56 -10.70 -1.47
CA CYS A 41 9.16 -10.63 -0.14
C CYS A 41 10.70 -10.56 -0.18
N SER A 42 11.24 -9.59 -0.92
CA SER A 42 12.69 -9.39 -1.04
C SER A 42 13.33 -9.10 0.32
N LYS A 43 14.49 -9.71 0.58
CA LYS A 43 15.27 -9.53 1.81
C LYS A 43 16.74 -9.30 1.49
N PRO A 44 17.48 -8.57 2.36
CA PRO A 44 18.92 -8.47 2.24
C PRO A 44 19.59 -9.86 2.18
N PRO A 45 20.63 -10.05 1.35
CA PRO A 45 21.36 -11.31 1.28
C PRO A 45 21.83 -11.78 2.66
N GLY A 46 21.68 -13.08 2.94
CA GLY A 46 22.08 -13.69 4.22
C GLY A 46 21.11 -13.46 5.37
N MET A 47 19.98 -12.75 5.16
CA MET A 47 18.94 -12.60 6.17
C MET A 47 17.90 -13.72 6.07
N SER A 48 17.84 -14.58 7.08
CA SER A 48 16.79 -15.58 7.26
C SER A 48 15.84 -15.17 8.39
N VAL A 49 14.53 -15.34 8.18
CA VAL A 49 13.53 -15.11 9.24
C VAL A 49 13.03 -16.47 9.71
N GLU A 50 13.28 -16.81 10.97
CA GLU A 50 12.82 -18.08 11.53
C GLU A 50 11.29 -18.15 11.59
N GLY A 51 10.72 -19.28 11.15
CA GLY A 51 9.27 -19.47 11.13
C GLY A 51 8.56 -18.71 10.01
N GLU A 52 9.32 -18.22 9.03
CA GLU A 52 8.79 -17.60 7.83
C GLU A 52 7.87 -18.55 7.05
N GLU A 53 6.78 -17.98 6.60
CA GLU A 53 5.84 -18.58 5.67
C GLU A 53 5.84 -17.75 4.40
N ASP A 54 5.15 -18.23 3.38
CA ASP A 54 4.94 -17.44 2.18
C ASP A 54 3.94 -16.33 2.40
N PHE A 55 4.51 -15.17 2.68
CA PHE A 55 3.81 -13.91 2.83
C PHE A 55 3.75 -13.11 1.53
N THR A 56 4.02 -13.71 0.36
CA THR A 56 4.14 -12.97 -0.92
C THR A 56 2.91 -12.10 -1.19
N TYR A 57 1.70 -12.60 -0.91
CA TYR A 57 0.47 -11.79 -1.00
C TYR A 57 0.52 -10.48 -0.20
N CYS A 58 1.06 -10.54 1.02
CA CYS A 58 1.19 -9.36 1.86
C CYS A 58 2.34 -8.45 1.42
N CYS A 59 3.42 -9.02 0.88
CA CYS A 59 4.53 -8.25 0.33
C CYS A 59 4.11 -7.50 -0.94
N ASP A 60 3.38 -8.14 -1.86
CA ASP A 60 2.86 -7.49 -3.08
C ASP A 60 1.93 -6.31 -2.76
N ARG A 61 1.11 -6.50 -1.72
CA ARG A 61 0.25 -5.45 -1.21
C ARG A 61 1.03 -4.32 -0.53
N HIS A 62 2.13 -4.64 0.14
CA HIS A 62 2.99 -3.64 0.78
C HIS A 62 3.73 -2.81 -0.28
N ASP A 63 4.33 -3.45 -1.28
CA ASP A 63 4.97 -2.80 -2.43
C ASP A 63 4.01 -1.87 -3.15
N SER A 64 2.78 -2.33 -3.42
CA SER A 64 1.75 -1.50 -4.05
C SER A 64 1.25 -0.34 -3.17
N CYS A 65 1.26 -0.51 -1.84
CA CYS A 65 0.97 0.59 -0.92
C CYS A 65 2.08 1.64 -0.93
N TYR A 66 3.34 1.20 -0.93
CA TYR A 66 4.52 2.08 -1.05
C TYR A 66 4.56 2.84 -2.38
N GLN A 67 3.98 2.27 -3.43
CA GLN A 67 3.82 2.91 -4.74
C GLN A 67 2.45 3.56 -4.95
N THR A 68 1.62 3.70 -3.92
CA THR A 68 0.40 4.49 -4.04
C THR A 68 0.74 5.94 -3.68
N CYS A 69 0.68 6.84 -4.64
CA CYS A 69 1.07 8.24 -4.48
C CYS A 69 0.33 8.90 -3.33
N GLY A 70 1.07 9.57 -2.43
CA GLY A 70 0.52 10.27 -1.28
C GLY A 70 -0.03 9.35 -0.18
N MET A 71 0.35 8.07 -0.17
CA MET A 71 0.09 7.19 0.98
C MET A 71 0.94 7.57 2.19
N ASP A 72 0.45 7.22 3.37
CA ASP A 72 1.25 7.31 4.59
C ASP A 72 2.07 6.02 4.78
N LYS A 73 3.39 6.15 5.00
CA LYS A 73 4.29 5.00 5.21
C LYS A 73 3.81 4.15 6.39
N LYS A 74 3.43 4.78 7.50
CA LYS A 74 2.99 4.08 8.70
C LYS A 74 1.70 3.31 8.45
N PHE A 75 0.76 3.86 7.69
CA PHE A 75 -0.42 3.14 7.22
C PHE A 75 -0.03 1.87 6.45
N CYS A 76 0.89 1.96 5.50
CA CYS A 76 1.36 0.80 4.74
C CYS A 76 2.03 -0.27 5.62
N GLU A 77 2.88 0.13 6.57
CA GLU A 77 3.52 -0.79 7.53
C GLU A 77 2.51 -1.48 8.46
N ASP A 78 1.53 -0.74 8.96
CA ASP A 78 0.48 -1.28 9.82
C ASP A 78 -0.42 -2.24 9.05
N ASP A 79 -0.75 -1.90 7.82
CA ASP A 79 -1.56 -2.72 6.92
C ASP A 79 -0.84 -4.02 6.53
N PHE A 80 0.47 -3.95 6.28
CA PHE A 80 1.35 -5.10 6.03
C PHE A 80 1.38 -6.07 7.21
N GLY A 81 1.65 -5.55 8.41
CA GLY A 81 1.63 -6.37 9.63
C GLY A 81 0.26 -6.99 9.90
N LYS A 82 -0.84 -6.28 9.63
CA LYS A 82 -2.21 -6.83 9.75
C LYS A 82 -2.45 -7.97 8.74
N CYS A 83 -1.97 -7.82 7.52
CA CYS A 83 -2.08 -8.83 6.47
C CYS A 83 -1.37 -10.13 6.89
N MET A 84 -0.09 -10.06 7.26
CA MET A 84 0.69 -11.23 7.66
C MET A 84 0.10 -11.91 8.90
N ASN A 85 -0.32 -11.12 9.90
CA ASN A 85 -0.99 -11.66 11.08
C ASN A 85 -2.29 -12.38 10.75
N ALA A 86 -3.06 -11.90 9.76
CA ALA A 86 -4.25 -12.60 9.29
C ALA A 86 -3.89 -13.93 8.61
N MET A 87 -2.83 -13.98 7.79
CA MET A 87 -2.34 -15.23 7.21
C MET A 87 -1.89 -16.21 8.30
N CYS A 88 -1.16 -15.77 9.32
CA CYS A 88 -0.76 -16.62 10.44
C CYS A 88 -1.94 -17.18 11.24
N ARG A 89 -3.05 -16.44 11.34
CA ARG A 89 -4.25 -16.95 12.03
C ARG A 89 -5.06 -17.92 11.19
N THR A 90 -5.03 -17.79 9.88
CA THR A 90 -6.01 -18.43 9.00
C THR A 90 -5.39 -19.46 8.06
N THR A 91 -4.29 -19.10 7.40
CA THR A 91 -3.64 -19.90 6.37
C THR A 91 -2.49 -20.74 6.93
N PHE A 92 -1.71 -20.17 7.85
CA PHE A 92 -0.53 -20.81 8.46
C PHE A 92 -0.72 -21.05 9.96
N SER A 93 -1.94 -21.39 10.37
CA SER A 93 -2.33 -21.53 11.78
C SER A 93 -1.60 -22.63 12.54
N SER A 94 -1.03 -23.61 11.83
CA SER A 94 -0.20 -24.69 12.41
C SER A 94 1.23 -24.24 12.75
N ASN A 95 1.73 -23.15 12.17
CA ASN A 95 3.07 -22.65 12.44
C ASN A 95 3.04 -21.65 13.62
N SER A 96 3.46 -22.13 14.80
CA SER A 96 3.51 -21.34 16.04
C SER A 96 4.48 -20.14 15.97
N ARG A 97 5.45 -20.16 15.05
CA ARG A 97 6.45 -19.10 14.84
C ARG A 97 6.05 -18.07 13.78
N CYS A 98 4.97 -18.32 13.02
CA CYS A 98 4.51 -17.43 11.94
C CYS A 98 4.32 -15.98 12.40
N LYS A 99 3.72 -15.76 13.59
CA LYS A 99 3.52 -14.40 14.12
C LYS A 99 4.84 -13.71 14.48
N GLY A 100 5.82 -14.46 14.96
CA GLY A 100 7.17 -13.96 15.20
C GLY A 100 7.83 -13.50 13.91
N ALA A 101 7.75 -14.34 12.85
CA ALA A 101 8.20 -13.97 11.52
C ALA A 101 7.50 -12.70 11.00
N ALA A 102 6.17 -12.65 11.06
CA ALA A 102 5.39 -11.48 10.65
C ALA A 102 5.80 -10.19 11.39
N GLN A 103 6.12 -10.29 12.69
CA GLN A 103 6.62 -9.16 13.47
C GLN A 103 8.02 -8.71 13.00
N MET A 104 8.91 -9.66 12.70
CA MET A 104 10.24 -9.36 12.16
C MET A 104 10.17 -8.63 10.82
N TYR A 105 9.28 -9.06 9.92
CA TYR A 105 9.03 -8.35 8.66
C TYR A 105 8.53 -6.93 8.88
N LYS A 106 7.52 -6.75 9.76
CA LYS A 106 7.01 -5.40 10.09
C LYS A 106 8.11 -4.51 10.67
N LEU A 107 8.93 -5.05 11.57
CA LEU A 107 10.05 -4.32 12.16
C LEU A 107 11.07 -3.92 11.09
N GLY A 108 11.42 -4.85 10.18
CA GLY A 108 12.34 -4.60 9.09
C GLY A 108 11.91 -3.43 8.19
N VAL A 109 10.65 -3.43 7.73
CA VAL A 109 10.14 -2.31 6.91
C VAL A 109 10.04 -1.00 7.69
N SER A 110 9.78 -1.06 9.00
CA SER A 110 9.73 0.13 9.83
C SER A 110 11.10 0.79 9.98
N MET A 111 12.13 -0.02 10.25
CA MET A 111 13.51 0.44 10.44
C MET A 111 14.20 0.84 9.14
N PHE A 112 14.01 0.07 8.06
CA PHE A 112 14.80 0.22 6.82
C PHE A 112 13.98 0.69 5.62
N GLY A 113 12.67 0.82 5.75
CA GLY A 113 11.78 1.17 4.63
C GLY A 113 11.67 2.65 4.33
N GLY A 114 12.39 3.54 5.02
CA GLY A 114 12.32 5.00 4.82
C GLY A 114 12.71 5.44 3.41
N ALA A 115 13.97 5.21 3.04
CA ALA A 115 14.47 5.56 1.71
C ALA A 115 13.76 4.80 0.57
N PRO A 116 13.50 3.48 0.67
CA PRO A 116 12.70 2.77 -0.33
C PRO A 116 11.30 3.36 -0.51
N PHE A 117 10.62 3.71 0.58
CA PHE A 117 9.30 4.33 0.50
C PHE A 117 9.35 5.65 -0.28
N GLN A 118 10.28 6.55 0.06
CA GLN A 118 10.41 7.83 -0.63
C GLN A 118 10.70 7.64 -2.13
N ASN A 119 11.65 6.76 -2.47
CA ASN A 119 11.97 6.48 -3.87
C ASN A 119 10.77 5.93 -4.67
N MET A 120 9.97 5.07 -4.04
CA MET A 120 8.75 4.54 -4.66
C MET A 120 7.67 5.60 -4.81
N GLN A 121 7.55 6.54 -3.87
CA GLN A 121 6.65 7.69 -3.99
C GLN A 121 7.08 8.61 -5.15
N ASP A 122 8.38 8.90 -5.25
CA ASP A 122 8.93 9.76 -6.30
C ASP A 122 8.70 9.19 -7.71
N GLN A 123 8.68 7.86 -7.85
CA GLN A 123 8.41 7.17 -9.12
C GLN A 123 6.92 6.99 -9.42
N ALA A 124 6.10 6.82 -8.38
CA ALA A 124 4.67 6.54 -8.55
C ALA A 124 3.82 7.80 -8.71
N CYS A 125 4.29 8.94 -8.20
CA CYS A 125 3.58 10.21 -8.28
C CYS A 125 3.85 10.90 -9.63
N GLU A 126 2.78 11.35 -10.27
CA GLU A 126 2.83 12.21 -11.46
C GLU A 126 2.07 13.50 -11.16
N CYS A 127 2.61 14.64 -11.60
CA CYS A 127 1.97 15.94 -11.46
C CYS A 127 1.08 16.19 -12.65
N VAL A 128 -0.20 16.46 -12.37
CA VAL A 128 -1.20 16.77 -13.40
C VAL A 128 -1.98 18.01 -13.02
N PRO A 129 -2.52 18.75 -14.01
CA PRO A 129 -3.46 19.84 -13.74
C PRO A 129 -4.63 19.36 -12.86
N SER A 130 -5.02 20.18 -11.88
CA SER A 130 -6.07 19.81 -10.92
C SER A 130 -7.43 19.46 -11.55
N ASP A 131 -7.75 20.00 -12.73
CA ASP A 131 -8.96 19.68 -13.50
C ASP A 131 -8.89 18.32 -14.23
N LYS A 132 -7.72 17.67 -14.27
CA LYS A 132 -7.51 16.34 -14.89
C LYS A 132 -7.53 15.18 -13.91
N VAL A 133 -7.56 15.44 -12.61
CA VAL A 133 -7.51 14.40 -11.56
C VAL A 133 -8.56 13.31 -11.77
N VAL A 134 -9.81 13.70 -12.08
CA VAL A 134 -10.91 12.75 -12.28
C VAL A 134 -10.63 11.82 -13.47
N ASP A 135 -10.27 12.40 -14.63
CA ASP A 135 -10.04 11.65 -15.86
C ASP A 135 -8.86 10.67 -15.72
N GLU A 136 -7.79 11.08 -15.04
CA GLU A 136 -6.62 10.24 -14.81
C GLU A 136 -6.94 9.06 -13.87
N TYR A 137 -7.63 9.31 -12.76
CA TYR A 137 -8.05 8.23 -11.87
C TYR A 137 -9.10 7.31 -12.51
N GLU A 138 -9.99 7.83 -13.35
CA GLU A 138 -10.91 7.03 -14.13
C GLU A 138 -10.14 6.03 -15.04
N SER A 139 -9.13 6.52 -15.76
CA SER A 139 -8.25 5.70 -16.60
C SER A 139 -7.54 4.60 -15.77
N LEU A 140 -7.05 4.94 -14.59
CA LEU A 140 -6.42 3.98 -13.68
C LEU A 140 -7.40 2.92 -13.16
N TYR A 141 -8.62 3.33 -12.78
CA TYR A 141 -9.63 2.37 -12.34
C TYR A 141 -10.00 1.41 -13.45
N ARG A 142 -10.16 1.89 -14.69
CA ARG A 142 -10.41 1.04 -15.87
C ARG A 142 -9.30 -0.01 -16.02
N LYS A 143 -8.03 0.38 -15.89
CA LYS A 143 -6.89 -0.54 -15.94
C LYS A 143 -6.99 -1.63 -14.87
N ILE A 144 -7.40 -1.31 -13.64
CA ILE A 144 -7.59 -2.31 -12.58
C ILE A 144 -8.81 -3.20 -12.85
N TYR A 145 -9.95 -2.62 -13.26
CA TYR A 145 -11.16 -3.40 -13.51
C TYR A 145 -11.01 -4.40 -14.67
N ARG A 146 -10.14 -4.12 -15.64
CA ARG A 146 -9.77 -5.08 -16.70
C ARG A 146 -9.10 -6.36 -16.19
N SER A 147 -8.56 -6.36 -14.96
CA SER A 147 -8.05 -7.57 -14.33
C SER A 147 -9.14 -8.35 -13.58
N SER A 148 -10.37 -7.83 -13.48
CA SER A 148 -11.46 -8.52 -12.78
C SER A 148 -12.14 -9.57 -13.64
N ASP A 149 -12.88 -10.49 -13.00
CA ASP A 149 -13.69 -11.51 -13.68
C ASP A 149 -15.04 -10.96 -14.22
N LYS A 150 -15.28 -9.65 -14.09
CA LYS A 150 -16.51 -8.98 -14.56
C LYS A 150 -16.50 -8.84 -16.07
N ASN A 151 -17.69 -8.80 -16.69
CA ASN A 151 -17.80 -8.43 -18.10
C ASN A 151 -17.58 -6.92 -18.32
N ASP A 152 -17.42 -6.50 -19.57
CA ASP A 152 -17.11 -5.11 -19.92
C ASP A 152 -18.18 -4.12 -19.41
N GLU A 153 -19.47 -4.44 -19.55
CA GLU A 153 -20.57 -3.58 -19.06
C GLU A 153 -20.51 -3.38 -17.53
N GLU A 154 -20.25 -4.46 -16.78
CA GLU A 154 -20.12 -4.44 -15.32
C GLU A 154 -18.84 -3.75 -14.83
N GLN A 155 -17.79 -3.69 -15.67
CA GLN A 155 -16.57 -2.94 -15.41
C GLN A 155 -16.82 -1.45 -15.62
N GLU A 156 -17.42 -1.08 -16.75
CA GLU A 156 -17.78 0.28 -17.12
C GLU A 156 -18.74 0.90 -16.10
N GLU A 157 -19.80 0.19 -15.72
CA GLU A 157 -20.76 0.67 -14.72
C GLU A 157 -20.07 0.91 -13.36
N ALA A 158 -19.11 0.05 -12.98
CA ALA A 158 -18.39 0.19 -11.73
C ALA A 158 -17.43 1.39 -11.74
N VAL A 159 -16.73 1.63 -12.85
CA VAL A 159 -15.88 2.80 -13.05
C VAL A 159 -16.71 4.08 -13.06
N GLN A 160 -17.83 4.09 -13.78
CA GLN A 160 -18.71 5.27 -13.86
C GLN A 160 -19.23 5.67 -12.48
N LYS A 161 -19.66 4.70 -11.65
CA LYS A 161 -20.06 4.97 -10.25
C LYS A 161 -18.95 5.57 -9.39
N LEU A 162 -17.69 5.31 -9.70
CA LEU A 162 -16.55 5.93 -9.02
C LEU A 162 -16.29 7.34 -9.56
N LYS A 163 -16.41 7.54 -10.88
CA LYS A 163 -16.32 8.85 -11.52
C LYS A 163 -17.38 9.80 -10.97
N ASP A 164 -18.65 9.39 -10.98
CA ASP A 164 -19.77 10.18 -10.46
C ASP A 164 -19.55 10.61 -9.00
N LYS A 165 -18.87 9.78 -8.19
CA LYS A 165 -18.50 10.14 -6.82
C LYS A 165 -17.35 11.13 -6.75
N MET A 166 -16.38 11.00 -7.65
CA MET A 166 -15.25 11.94 -7.74
C MET A 166 -15.72 13.31 -8.21
N ASP A 167 -16.66 13.39 -9.14
CA ASP A 167 -17.24 14.64 -9.64
C ASP A 167 -17.99 15.45 -8.56
N LEU A 168 -18.34 14.82 -7.42
CA LEU A 168 -18.97 15.47 -6.27
C LEU A 168 -17.95 15.96 -5.22
N LEU A 169 -16.66 15.78 -5.46
CA LEU A 169 -15.57 16.09 -4.53
C LEU A 169 -14.61 17.10 -5.15
N ASP A 170 -13.92 17.86 -4.30
CA ASP A 170 -12.89 18.82 -4.70
C ASP A 170 -11.63 18.69 -3.84
N GLY A 171 -10.56 19.34 -4.29
CA GLY A 171 -9.30 19.51 -3.57
C GLY A 171 -8.79 18.23 -2.89
N ASP A 172 -8.53 18.32 -1.58
CA ASP A 172 -8.00 17.23 -0.77
C ASP A 172 -8.97 16.06 -0.61
N GLY A 173 -10.28 16.34 -0.63
CA GLY A 173 -11.33 15.34 -0.52
C GLY A 173 -11.35 14.41 -1.73
N LEU A 174 -11.30 15.00 -2.93
CA LEU A 174 -11.16 14.27 -4.20
C LEU A 174 -9.89 13.41 -4.21
N ARG A 175 -8.73 14.03 -3.94
CA ARG A 175 -7.43 13.32 -3.98
C ARG A 175 -7.37 12.18 -2.98
N SER A 176 -7.83 12.39 -1.75
CA SER A 176 -7.86 11.36 -0.72
C SER A 176 -8.80 10.21 -1.09
N PHE A 177 -10.01 10.53 -1.57
CA PHE A 177 -10.96 9.52 -2.02
C PHE A 177 -10.37 8.69 -3.16
N ALA A 178 -9.77 9.34 -4.14
CA ALA A 178 -9.29 8.69 -5.34
C ALA A 178 -8.11 7.74 -5.04
N ARG A 179 -7.11 8.25 -4.31
CA ARG A 179 -5.98 7.48 -3.79
C ARG A 179 -6.41 6.29 -2.93
N ASP A 180 -7.30 6.50 -1.98
CA ASP A 180 -7.76 5.43 -1.08
C ASP A 180 -8.58 4.37 -1.84
N THR A 181 -9.36 4.80 -2.83
CA THR A 181 -10.13 3.90 -3.72
C THR A 181 -9.19 3.08 -4.59
N PHE A 182 -8.18 3.71 -5.20
CA PHE A 182 -7.16 3.04 -5.98
C PHE A 182 -6.50 1.89 -5.19
N TYR A 183 -5.99 2.17 -3.98
CA TYR A 183 -5.38 1.14 -3.15
C TYR A 183 -6.37 0.04 -2.72
N LYS A 184 -7.64 0.40 -2.43
CA LYS A 184 -8.70 -0.59 -2.13
C LYS A 184 -8.98 -1.50 -3.33
N LEU A 185 -8.96 -0.96 -4.55
CA LEU A 185 -9.15 -1.74 -5.77
C LEU A 185 -7.98 -2.70 -5.99
N LEU A 186 -6.73 -2.27 -5.82
CA LEU A 186 -5.56 -3.15 -5.88
C LEU A 186 -5.62 -4.30 -4.87
N LYS A 187 -6.11 -4.03 -3.65
CA LYS A 187 -6.31 -5.10 -2.65
C LYS A 187 -7.37 -6.12 -3.04
N LYS A 188 -8.38 -5.69 -3.80
CA LYS A 188 -9.51 -6.52 -4.25
C LYS A 188 -9.15 -7.31 -5.52
N TYR A 189 -8.46 -6.65 -6.43
CA TYR A 189 -8.02 -7.13 -7.74
C TYR A 189 -6.49 -7.17 -7.75
N ASP A 190 -5.92 -8.01 -6.89
CA ASP A 190 -4.47 -8.09 -6.65
C ASP A 190 -3.69 -8.63 -7.85
N ASN A 191 -4.37 -9.25 -8.80
CA ASN A 191 -3.79 -9.60 -10.09
C ASN A 191 -3.51 -8.39 -11.00
N ALA A 192 -4.02 -7.21 -10.66
CA ALA A 192 -3.60 -5.96 -11.31
C ALA A 192 -2.17 -5.55 -10.90
N ILE A 193 -1.67 -6.02 -9.76
CA ILE A 193 -0.30 -5.76 -9.32
C ILE A 193 0.64 -6.61 -10.17
N ARG A 194 1.47 -5.96 -10.98
CA ARG A 194 2.44 -6.63 -11.84
C ARG A 194 3.63 -7.07 -11.00
N HIS A 195 4.37 -8.10 -11.44
CA HIS A 195 5.60 -8.50 -10.77
C HIS A 195 6.81 -8.24 -11.63
N GLU A 196 7.88 -7.77 -11.01
CA GLU A 196 9.20 -7.69 -11.62
C GLU A 196 9.98 -8.98 -11.33
N GLY A 197 10.51 -9.60 -12.39
CA GLY A 197 11.32 -10.82 -12.27
C GLY A 197 10.53 -12.12 -12.07
N TRP A 198 11.28 -13.20 -11.82
CA TRP A 198 10.73 -14.53 -11.57
C TRP A 198 10.20 -14.61 -10.13
N ARG A 199 8.91 -14.92 -9.97
CA ARG A 199 8.37 -15.25 -8.66
C ARG A 199 8.94 -16.61 -8.24
N GLU A 200 9.83 -16.64 -7.25
CA GLU A 200 10.30 -17.91 -6.71
C GLU A 200 9.12 -18.72 -6.12
N GLY A 201 8.79 -19.83 -6.79
CA GLY A 201 8.33 -21.04 -6.11
C GLY A 201 6.84 -21.34 -6.03
N ARG A 202 5.87 -20.55 -6.51
CA ARG A 202 4.43 -20.95 -6.38
C ARG A 202 3.53 -20.52 -7.52
N SER A 203 2.77 -21.47 -8.06
CA SER A 203 1.75 -21.26 -9.10
C SER A 203 0.48 -20.56 -8.59
N LYS A 204 0.25 -20.52 -7.28
CA LYS A 204 -0.84 -19.79 -6.61
C LYS A 204 -0.36 -19.18 -5.30
N ILE A 205 -0.58 -17.88 -5.13
CA ILE A 205 -0.22 -17.17 -3.90
C ILE A 205 -1.30 -17.43 -2.84
N PRO A 206 -0.95 -17.91 -1.63
CA PRO A 206 -1.88 -18.06 -0.53
C PRO A 206 -2.41 -16.69 -0.10
N LYS A 207 -3.72 -16.60 0.11
CA LYS A 207 -4.40 -15.41 0.64
C LYS A 207 -4.92 -15.68 2.05
N PRO A 208 -5.10 -14.66 2.90
CA PRO A 208 -5.77 -14.83 4.18
C PRO A 208 -7.21 -15.32 3.94
N VAL A 209 -7.61 -16.37 4.65
CA VAL A 209 -8.99 -16.88 4.58
C VAL A 209 -9.91 -15.89 5.28
N LYS A 210 -11.06 -15.57 4.68
CA LYS A 210 -12.06 -14.68 5.31
C LYS A 210 -12.54 -15.32 6.63
N GLU A 211 -12.20 -14.71 7.76
CA GLU A 211 -12.72 -15.11 9.07
C GLU A 211 -14.25 -14.90 9.07
N LYS A 212 -15.03 -15.99 9.22
CA LYS A 212 -16.49 -15.88 9.40
C LYS A 212 -16.75 -15.12 10.69
N LYS A 213 -17.32 -13.91 10.62
CA LYS A 213 -17.77 -13.18 11.81
C LYS A 213 -18.80 -14.05 12.55
N LYS A 214 -18.44 -14.62 13.70
CA LYS A 214 -19.42 -15.19 14.63
C LYS A 214 -20.37 -14.06 15.05
N LYS A 215 -21.63 -14.11 14.64
CA LYS A 215 -22.69 -13.27 15.24
C LYS A 215 -22.66 -13.54 16.74
N LYS A 216 -22.27 -12.55 17.55
CA LYS A 216 -22.53 -12.60 18.99
C LYS A 216 -24.05 -12.64 19.15
N LYS A 217 -24.59 -13.80 19.54
CA LYS A 217 -25.96 -13.91 20.05
C LYS A 217 -25.99 -13.07 21.32
N LYS A 218 -26.71 -11.96 21.30
CA LYS A 218 -27.01 -11.18 22.49
C LYS A 218 -28.08 -11.99 23.21
N GLU A 219 -27.70 -12.70 24.26
CA GLU A 219 -28.67 -13.27 25.19
C GLU A 219 -29.24 -12.10 25.99
N GLU A 220 -30.54 -11.88 25.85
CA GLU A 220 -31.32 -10.93 26.62
C GLU A 220 -31.48 -11.48 28.04
N LEU A 221 -31.27 -10.61 29.02
CA LEU A 221 -31.52 -10.83 30.44
C LEU A 221 -32.98 -10.50 30.76
#